data_AF-A0A0A9CSI9-F1
#
_entry.id   AF-A0A0A9CSI9-F1
#
_cell.length_a   1.000
_cell.length_b   1.000
_cell.length_c   1.000
_cell.angle_alpha   90.00
_cell.angle_beta   90.00
_cell.angle_gamma   90.00
#
_symmetry.space_group_name_H-M   'P 1'
#
loop_
_entity.id
_entity.type
_entity.pdbx_description
1 polymer ?
#
loop_
_entity_poly.entity_id
_entity_poly.type
_entity_poly.pdbx_seq_one_letter_code
_entity_poly.pdbx_strand_id
1 'polypeptide(L)' 'MFMMLLFILESSHLCNYYSYIYQVKLMCSYCKQHTESEVPDPYYGGPQGFEKVLDLLEDACESLLDSIMADNANISA' A
#
# COMPACT_ATOMS: atom_id res chain seq x y z
N MET A 1 6.47 17.70 -0.22
CA MET A 1 5.03 17.94 -0.46
C MET A 1 4.60 17.75 -1.91
N PHE A 2 5.47 17.26 -2.80
CA PHE A 2 5.12 16.81 -4.15
C PHE A 2 5.91 15.51 -4.37
N MET A 3 5.25 14.46 -4.86
CA MET A 3 5.75 13.08 -5.03
C MET A 3 5.56 12.09 -3.86
N MET A 4 4.48 12.22 -3.08
CA MET A 4 3.80 11.04 -2.52
C MET A 4 2.49 10.83 -3.28
N LEU A 5 2.57 10.94 -4.61
CA LEU A 5 1.43 10.79 -5.50
C LEU A 5 1.27 9.30 -5.80
N LEU A 6 0.31 8.67 -5.12
CA LEU A 6 -0.69 7.71 -5.65
C LEU A 6 -0.98 6.49 -4.76
N PHE A 7 -0.25 6.24 -3.67
CA PHE A 7 -0.47 5.01 -2.87
C PHE A 7 -1.03 5.20 -1.47
N ILE A 8 -1.02 6.42 -0.95
CA ILE A 8 -1.49 6.70 0.40
C ILE A 8 -2.15 8.08 0.32
N LEU A 9 -3.46 8.15 0.56
CA LEU A 9 -4.14 9.18 1.35
C LEU A 9 -5.65 9.16 1.04
N GLU A 10 -6.43 8.97 2.11
CA GLU A 10 -7.89 9.07 2.23
C GLU A 10 -8.77 8.04 1.50
N SER A 11 -9.23 7.05 2.26
CA SER A 11 -10.23 6.05 1.88
C SER A 11 -11.63 6.61 1.58
N SER A 12 -11.92 7.88 1.87
CA SER A 12 -13.27 8.46 1.82
C SER A 12 -13.61 9.17 0.50
N HIS A 13 -12.62 9.67 -0.26
CA HIS A 13 -12.91 10.60 -1.38
C HIS A 13 -12.53 10.09 -2.78
N LEU A 14 -11.68 9.05 -2.93
CA LEU A 14 -11.27 8.57 -4.26
C LEU A 14 -12.26 7.59 -4.94
N CYS A 15 -13.15 6.96 -4.18
CA CYS A 15 -13.96 5.83 -4.67
C CYS A 15 -15.01 6.23 -5.75
N ASN A 16 -15.43 7.49 -5.81
CA ASN A 16 -16.52 7.90 -6.70
C ASN A 16 -16.10 8.36 -8.11
N TYR A 17 -14.81 8.58 -8.39
CA TYR A 17 -14.36 9.13 -9.68
C TYR A 17 -13.78 8.09 -10.65
N TYR A 18 -13.18 7.01 -10.15
CA TYR A 18 -12.44 6.01 -10.97
C TYR A 18 -13.22 4.70 -11.21
N SER A 19 -14.54 4.79 -11.36
CA SER A 19 -15.47 3.66 -11.50
C SER A 19 -15.28 2.76 -12.75
N TYR A 20 -14.14 2.83 -13.45
CA TYR A 20 -13.96 2.02 -14.67
C TYR A 20 -12.57 1.42 -14.95
N ILE A 21 -11.50 1.57 -14.14
CA ILE A 21 -10.17 1.15 -14.67
C ILE A 21 -9.21 0.39 -13.76
N TYR A 22 -9.20 0.48 -12.42
CA TYR A 22 -8.25 -0.32 -11.64
C TYR A 22 -8.80 -0.72 -10.27
N GLN A 23 -8.54 -1.96 -9.86
CA GLN A 23 -8.87 -2.48 -8.53
C GLN A 23 -7.93 -1.85 -7.50
N VAL A 24 -8.23 -0.61 -7.09
CA VAL A 24 -7.45 0.11 -6.09
C VAL A 24 -7.63 -0.59 -4.74
N LYS A 25 -6.52 -1.02 -4.13
CA LYS A 25 -6.46 -1.61 -2.79
C LYS A 25 -5.49 -0.81 -1.93
N LEU A 26 -5.75 -0.77 -0.62
CA LEU A 26 -4.88 -0.10 0.34
C LEU A 26 -3.55 -0.86 0.47
N MET A 27 -2.43 -0.14 0.57
CA MET A 27 -1.11 -0.78 0.72
C MET A 27 -1.03 -1.64 1.99
N CYS A 28 -1.56 -1.14 3.11
CA CYS A 28 -1.62 -1.88 4.37
C CYS A 28 -2.46 -3.17 4.31
N SER A 29 -3.32 -3.33 3.30
CA SER A 29 -4.06 -4.61 3.13
C SER A 29 -3.16 -5.77 2.72
N TYR A 30 -1.95 -5.47 2.26
CA TYR A 30 -0.92 -6.45 1.95
C TYR A 30 0.09 -6.65 3.08
N CYS A 31 0.09 -5.83 4.14
CA CYS A 31 0.97 -6.08 5.29
C CYS A 31 0.58 -7.39 5.98
N LYS A 32 1.57 -8.24 6.30
CA LYS A 32 1.38 -9.50 7.03
C LYS A 32 1.92 -9.39 8.46
N GLN A 33 3.01 -8.67 8.64
CA GLN A 33 3.71 -8.53 9.92
C GLN A 33 3.21 -7.32 10.69
N HIS A 34 2.77 -6.29 9.97
CA HIS A 34 2.26 -5.04 10.53
C HIS A 34 0.73 -4.98 10.49
N THR A 35 0.12 -4.53 11.59
CA THR A 35 -1.35 -4.46 11.76
C THR A 35 -1.94 -3.07 11.54
N GLU A 36 -1.10 -2.11 11.15
CA GLU A 36 -1.49 -0.74 10.87
C GLU A 36 -2.49 -0.68 9.71
N SER A 37 -3.61 0.03 9.90
CA SER A 37 -4.65 0.19 8.88
C SER A 37 -4.28 1.17 7.76
N GLU A 38 -3.34 2.08 8.05
CA GLU A 38 -2.89 3.11 7.14
C GLU A 38 -1.40 3.40 7.35
N VAL A 39 -0.74 3.87 6.29
CA VAL A 39 0.66 4.28 6.38
C VAL A 39 0.69 5.69 7.02
N PRO A 40 1.34 5.85 8.18
CA PRO A 40 1.36 7.11 8.89
C PRO A 40 2.14 8.17 8.10
N ASP A 41 1.77 9.44 8.26
CA ASP A 41 2.54 10.54 7.67
C ASP A 41 3.92 10.65 8.36
N PRO A 42 5.04 10.53 7.62
CA PRO A 42 6.37 10.46 8.22
C PRO A 42 6.83 11.80 8.83
N TYR A 43 6.21 12.93 8.48
CA TYR A 43 6.66 14.25 8.91
C TYR A 43 6.32 14.58 10.37
N TYR A 44 5.37 13.86 10.98
CA TYR A 44 4.94 14.10 12.37
C TYR A 44 5.65 13.21 13.41
N GLY A 45 6.56 12.32 12.98
CA GLY A 45 7.27 11.35 13.85
C GLY A 45 8.77 11.57 14.00
N GLY A 46 9.33 12.67 13.48
CA GLY A 46 10.78 12.85 13.40
C GLY A 46 11.44 11.81 12.47
N PRO A 47 12.77 11.57 12.58
CA PRO A 47 13.47 10.63 11.70
C PRO A 47 12.90 9.20 11.73
N GLN A 48 12.38 8.77 12.87
CA GLN A 48 11.78 7.45 13.08
C GLN A 48 10.45 7.27 12.31
N GLY A 49 9.78 8.37 11.97
CA GLY A 49 8.57 8.33 11.15
C GLY A 49 8.83 7.81 9.75
N PHE A 50 10.00 8.11 9.18
CA PHE A 50 10.39 7.61 7.86
C PHE A 50 10.72 6.11 7.88
N GLU A 51 11.47 5.65 8.89
CA GLU A 51 11.77 4.23 9.07
C GLU A 51 10.49 3.40 9.21
N LYS A 52 9.55 3.86 10.04
CA LYS A 52 8.26 3.17 10.21
C LYS A 52 7.48 3.06 8.90
N VAL A 53 7.51 4.09 8.05
CA VAL A 53 6.85 4.05 6.74
C VAL A 53 7.56 3.07 5.81
N LEU A 54 8.89 3.03 5.82
CA LEU A 54 9.67 2.08 5.02
C LEU A 54 9.39 0.63 5.42
N ASP A 55 9.40 0.32 6.72
CA ASP A 55 9.08 -1.02 7.24
C ASP A 55 7.71 -1.52 6.73
N LEU A 56 6.69 -0.64 6.80
CA LEU A 56 5.34 -0.96 6.33
C LEU A 56 5.28 -1.19 4.81
N LEU A 57 6.04 -0.41 4.04
CA LEU A 57 6.09 -0.56 2.58
C LEU A 57 6.82 -1.83 2.18
N GLU A 58 7.89 -2.21 2.88
CA GLU A 58 8.65 -3.44 2.61
C GLU A 58 7.78 -4.69 2.83
N ASP A 59 7.10 -4.78 3.98
CA ASP A 59 6.20 -5.91 4.31
C ASP A 59 5.03 -6.04 3.31
N ALA A 60 4.41 -4.90 2.94
CA ALA A 60 3.35 -4.89 1.95
C ALA A 60 3.85 -5.25 0.53
N CYS A 61 5.04 -4.80 0.13
CA CYS A 61 5.61 -5.12 -1.18
C CYS A 61 5.92 -6.61 -1.33
N GLU A 62 6.48 -7.23 -0.30
CA GLU A 62 6.79 -8.67 -0.30
C GLU A 62 5.52 -9.50 -0.52
N SER A 63 4.48 -9.18 0.22
CA SER A 63 3.18 -9.87 0.12
C SER A 63 2.42 -9.58 -1.18
N LEU A 64 2.57 -8.37 -1.73
CA LEU A 64 2.03 -8.03 -3.04
C LEU A 64 2.72 -8.84 -4.15
N LEU A 65 4.04 -8.98 -4.08
CA LEU A 65 4.81 -9.77 -5.04
C LEU A 65 4.40 -11.24 -4.99
N ASP A 66 4.26 -11.83 -3.79
CA ASP A 66 3.74 -13.19 -3.60
C ASP A 66 2.37 -13.37 -4.27
N SER A 67 1.47 -12.41 -4.09
CA SER A 67 0.12 -12.45 -4.65
C SER A 67 0.15 -12.44 -6.18
N ILE A 68 0.98 -11.57 -6.78
CA ILE A 68 1.15 -11.49 -8.23
C ILE A 68 1.78 -12.77 -8.79
N MET A 69 2.76 -13.35 -8.10
CA MET A 69 3.39 -14.61 -8.51
C MET A 69 2.39 -15.77 -8.46
N ALA A 70 1.58 -15.85 -7.41
CA ALA A 70 0.54 -16.86 -7.28
C ALA A 70 -0.52 -16.74 -8.38
N ASP A 71 -0.97 -15.51 -8.67
CA ASP A 71 -1.92 -15.25 -9.75
C ASP A 71 -1.35 -15.62 -11.13
N ASN A 72 -0.08 -15.28 -11.40
CA ASN A 72 0.58 -15.65 -12.66
C ASN A 72 0.77 -17.17 -12.83
N ALA A 73 1.03 -17.90 -11.73
CA ALA A 73 1.11 -19.35 -11.75
C ALA A 73 -0.26 -19.99 -12.09
N ASN A 74 -1.36 -19.40 -11.62
CA ASN A 74 -2.72 -19.86 -11.94
C ASN A 74 -3.14 -19.57 -13.39
N ILE A 75 -2.51 -18.62 -14.07
CA ILE A 75 -2.76 -18.30 -15.49
C ILE A 75 -2.02 -19.26 -16.43
N SER A 76 -0.96 -19.91 -15.94
CA SER A 76 -0.09 -20.81 -16.72
C SER A 76 -0.33 -22.30 -16.48
N ALA A 77 -1.30 -22.66 -15.63
CA ALA A 77 -1.80 -24.01 -15.38
C ALA A 77 -3.14 -24.25 -16.09
#